data_AF-A0A5C6RUH7-F1
#
_entry.id   AF-A0A5C6RUH7-F1
#
_cell.length_a   1.000
_cell.length_b   1.000
_cell.length_c   1.000
_cell.angle_alpha   90.00
_cell.angle_beta   90.00
_cell.angle_gamma   90.00
#
_symmetry.space_group_name_H-M   'P 1'
#
loop_
_entity.id
_entity.type
_entity.pdbx_description
1 polymer ?
#
loop_
_entity_poly.entity_id
_entity_poly.type
_entity_poly.pdbx_seq_one_letter_code
_entity_poly.pdbx_strand_id
1 'polypeptide(L)'
;MKNSKTEIITARVDPKIKEVLQYIAVQEGVSVNYLLNLMVNNQLSLMSSSDDIEDFKKRIAGLELRLKIRKRMCEKLKNNK
;
A
#
# COMPACT_ATOMS: atom_id res chain seq x y z
N MET A 1 14.90 15.80 -27.24
CA MET A 1 14.51 15.18 -25.95
C MET A 1 14.57 16.26 -24.89
N LYS A 2 13.45 16.59 -24.23
CA LYS A 2 13.47 17.59 -23.14
C LYS A 2 14.34 17.02 -22.01
N ASN A 3 15.40 17.73 -21.64
CA ASN A 3 16.18 17.42 -20.43
C ASN A 3 15.25 17.58 -19.23
N SER A 4 14.80 16.46 -18.64
CA SER A 4 14.12 16.46 -17.35
C SER A 4 15.14 16.95 -16.32
N LYS A 5 14.96 18.17 -15.84
CA LYS A 5 15.76 18.71 -14.75
C LYS A 5 15.39 17.90 -13.50
N THR A 6 16.37 17.26 -12.86
CA THR A 6 16.18 16.67 -11.53
C THR A 6 16.00 17.81 -10.54
N GLU A 7 14.78 18.00 -10.04
CA GLU A 7 14.49 19.01 -9.03
C GLU A 7 14.86 18.49 -7.64
N ILE A 8 15.72 19.21 -6.93
CA ILE A 8 16.08 18.89 -5.55
C ILE A 8 15.03 19.53 -4.65
N ILE A 9 14.27 18.71 -3.94
CA ILE A 9 13.22 19.15 -3.02
C ILE A 9 13.68 18.89 -1.59
N THR A 10 13.56 19.90 -0.73
CA THR A 10 13.82 19.75 0.70
C THR A 10 12.50 19.52 1.43
N ALA A 11 12.31 18.34 2.02
CA ALA A 11 11.12 18.02 2.81
C ALA A 11 11.45 18.01 4.31
N ARG A 12 10.55 18.57 5.13
CA ARG A 12 10.59 18.39 6.58
C ARG A 12 9.86 17.09 6.93
N VAL A 13 10.59 16.15 7.51
CA VAL A 13 10.06 14.84 7.94
C VAL A 13 10.14 14.77 9.45
N ASP A 14 9.11 14.19 10.08
CA ASP A 14 9.11 13.92 11.52
C ASP A 14 10.35 13.09 11.92
N PRO A 15 11.07 13.44 13.00
CA PRO A 15 12.25 12.71 13.44
C PRO A 15 12.03 11.19 13.62
N LYS A 16 10.87 10.77 14.14
CA LYS A 16 10.56 9.34 14.32
C LYS A 16 10.38 8.62 12.99
N ILE A 17 9.75 9.29 12.02
CA ILE A 17 9.58 8.73 10.67
C ILE A 17 10.95 8.61 9.99
N LYS A 18 11.83 9.61 10.19
CA LYS A 18 13.19 9.57 9.67
C LYS A 18 13.99 8.39 10.22
N GLU A 19 13.90 8.09 11.51
CA GLU A 19 14.56 6.93 12.13
C GLU A 19 14.07 5.61 11.55
N VAL A 20 12.76 5.46 11.37
CA VAL A 20 12.17 4.24 10.76
C VAL A 20 12.65 4.07 9.32
N LEU A 21 12.66 5.14 8.52
CA LEU A 21 13.15 5.11 7.14
C LEU A 21 14.64 4.75 7.07
N GLN A 22 15.45 5.26 8.01
CA GLN A 22 16.86 4.90 8.11
C GLN A 22 17.06 3.43 8.46
N TYR A 23 16.28 2.90 9.40
CA TYR A 23 16.32 1.49 9.76
C TYR A 23 15.99 0.59 8.57
N ILE A 24 14.89 0.87 7.86
CA ILE A 24 14.47 0.09 6.68
C ILE A 24 15.51 0.21 5.57
N ALA A 25 16.04 1.41 5.31
CA ALA A 25 17.08 1.63 4.31
C ALA A 25 18.32 0.74 4.56
N VAL A 26 18.75 0.62 5.81
CA VAL A 26 19.87 -0.25 6.19
C VAL A 26 19.53 -1.74 6.01
N GLN A 27 18.34 -2.18 6.43
CA GLN A 27 17.92 -3.58 6.28
C GLN A 27 17.84 -4.01 4.82
N GLU A 28 17.31 -3.15 3.96
CA GLU A 28 17.08 -3.42 2.54
C GLU A 28 18.31 -3.08 1.66
N GLY A 29 19.37 -2.49 2.24
CA GLY A 29 20.57 -2.10 1.50
C GLY A 29 20.35 -0.98 0.48
N VAL A 30 19.39 -0.08 0.72
CA VAL A 30 19.02 1.02 -0.18
C VAL A 30 19.19 2.38 0.48
N SER A 31 19.12 3.47 -0.30
CA SER A 31 19.16 4.81 0.26
C SER A 31 17.78 5.26 0.77
N VAL A 32 17.77 6.12 1.80
CA VAL A 32 16.53 6.75 2.31
C VAL A 32 15.82 7.56 1.20
N ASN A 33 16.59 8.23 0.33
CA ASN A 33 16.02 8.96 -0.82
C ASN A 33 15.30 8.04 -1.80
N TYR A 34 15.83 6.85 -2.03
CA TYR A 34 15.16 5.86 -2.88
C TYR A 34 13.82 5.44 -2.28
N LEU A 35 13.77 5.15 -0.98
CA LEU A 35 12.53 4.81 -0.28
C LEU A 35 11.51 5.94 -0.34
N LEU A 36 11.93 7.18 -0.12
CA LEU A 36 11.05 8.35 -0.21
C LEU A 36 10.49 8.54 -1.62
N ASN A 37 11.32 8.42 -2.65
CA ASN A 37 10.85 8.48 -4.04
C ASN A 37 9.86 7.36 -4.36
N LEU A 38 10.13 6.14 -3.89
CA LEU A 38 9.23 5.00 -4.07
C LEU A 38 7.87 5.25 -3.39
N MET A 39 7.89 5.74 -2.15
CA MET A 39 6.68 6.06 -1.40
C MET A 39 5.86 7.17 -2.07
N VAL A 40 6.50 8.24 -2.52
CA VAL A 40 5.82 9.36 -3.21
C VAL A 40 5.20 8.88 -4.51
N ASN A 41 5.91 8.10 -5.32
CA ASN A 41 5.39 7.55 -6.57
C ASN A 41 4.20 6.60 -6.33
N ASN A 42 4.28 5.76 -5.29
CA ASN A 42 3.17 4.89 -4.92
C ASN A 42 1.95 5.69 -4.46
N GLN A 43 2.13 6.76 -3.67
CA GLN A 43 1.04 7.63 -3.24
C GLN A 43 0.43 8.38 -4.42
N LEU A 44 1.25 8.92 -5.33
CA LEU A 44 0.76 9.55 -6.55
C LEU A 44 -0.02 8.57 -7.43
N SER A 45 0.45 7.32 -7.55
CA SER A 45 -0.28 6.26 -8.25
C SER A 45 -1.63 5.95 -7.61
N LEU A 46 -1.70 5.93 -6.27
CA LEU A 46 -2.95 5.73 -5.51
C LEU A 46 -3.88 6.94 -5.59
N MET A 47 -3.33 8.16 -5.68
CA MET A 47 -4.11 9.40 -5.83
C MET A 47 -4.60 9.61 -7.26
N SER A 48 -3.88 9.11 -8.27
CA SER A 48 -4.30 9.16 -9.67
C SER A 48 -5.42 8.19 -10.02
N SER A 49 -5.86 7.36 -9.07
CA SER A 49 -6.87 6.34 -9.31
C SER A 49 -8.06 6.44 -8.36
N SER A 50 -8.90 7.45 -8.59
CA SER A 50 -10.26 7.46 -8.03
C SER A 50 -11.06 6.22 -8.44
N ASP A 51 -10.76 5.65 -9.61
CA ASP A 51 -11.43 4.45 -10.14
C ASP A 51 -10.90 3.15 -9.51
N ASP A 52 -9.61 3.08 -9.12
CA ASP A 52 -9.05 1.87 -8.50
C ASP A 52 -9.53 1.67 -7.05
N ILE A 53 -9.82 2.75 -6.33
CA ILE A 53 -10.34 2.65 -4.95
C ILE A 53 -11.75 2.07 -4.95
N GLU A 54 -12.59 2.48 -5.91
CA GLU A 54 -13.94 1.96 -6.10
C GLU A 54 -13.90 0.46 -6.46
N ASP A 55 -13.00 0.07 -7.37
CA ASP A 55 -12.81 -1.32 -7.76
C ASP A 55 -12.15 -2.16 -6.65
N PHE A 56 -11.26 -1.59 -5.86
CA PHE A 56 -10.72 -2.23 -4.67
C PHE A 56 -11.81 -2.48 -3.63
N LYS A 57 -12.68 -1.50 -3.36
CA LYS A 57 -13.85 -1.66 -2.47
C LYS A 57 -14.77 -2.78 -2.94
N LYS A 58 -15.08 -2.86 -4.24
CA LYS A 58 -15.89 -3.96 -4.82
C LYS A 58 -15.22 -5.32 -4.64
N ARG A 59 -13.90 -5.41 -4.84
CA ARG A 59 -13.13 -6.65 -4.65
C ARG A 59 -13.11 -7.11 -3.20
N ILE A 60 -12.93 -6.19 -2.25
CA ILE A 60 -12.99 -6.48 -0.81
C ILE A 60 -14.40 -6.96 -0.41
N ALA A 61 -15.45 -6.26 -0.84
CA ALA A 61 -16.83 -6.67 -0.57
C ALA A 61 -17.14 -8.08 -1.11
N GLY A 62 -16.65 -8.41 -2.32
CA GLY A 62 -16.78 -9.74 -2.90
C GLY A 62 -16.03 -10.83 -2.11
N LEU A 63 -14.86 -10.51 -1.55
CA LEU A 63 -14.09 -11.40 -0.69
C LEU A 63 -14.80 -11.67 0.64
N GLU A 64 -15.31 -10.63 1.30
CA GLU A 64 -16.05 -10.75 2.54
C GLU A 64 -17.30 -11.62 2.38
N LEU A 65 -18.04 -11.42 1.29
CA LEU A 65 -19.23 -12.21 0.97
C LEU A 65 -18.89 -13.71 0.82
N ARG A 66 -17.83 -14.04 0.07
CA ARG A 66 -17.37 -15.43 -0.10
C ARG A 66 -16.92 -16.05 1.22
N LEU A 67 -16.23 -15.28 2.06
CA LEU A 67 -15.79 -15.76 3.38
C LEU A 67 -16.98 -16.06 4.29
N LYS A 68 -18.00 -15.20 4.27
CA LYS A 68 -19.24 -15.37 5.04
C LYS A 68 -20.03 -16.60 4.59
N ILE A 69 -20.16 -16.81 3.27
CA ILE A 69 -20.78 -18.03 2.71
C ILE A 69 -20.02 -19.26 3.17
N ARG A 70 -18.69 -19.27 3.04
CA ARG A 70 -17.85 -20.40 3.42
C ARG A 70 -17.97 -20.73 4.90
N LYS A 71 -17.94 -19.73 5.79
CA LYS A 71 -18.17 -19.92 7.24
C LYS A 71 -19.52 -20.60 7.51
N ARG A 72 -20.59 -20.09 6.89
CA ARG A 72 -21.94 -20.66 7.02
C ARG A 72 -22.01 -22.12 6.54
N MET A 73 -21.35 -22.44 5.43
CA MET A 73 -21.28 -23.80 4.90
C MET A 73 -20.53 -24.74 5.86
N CYS A 74 -19.38 -24.31 6.40
CA CYS A 74 -18.62 -25.09 7.37
C CYS A 74 -19.39 -25.32 8.68
N GLU A 75 -20.13 -24.32 9.17
CA GLU A 75 -21.00 -24.46 10.34
C GLU A 75 -22.14 -25.45 10.10
N LYS A 76 -22.79 -25.41 8.93
CA LYS A 76 -23.81 -26.39 8.55
C LYS A 76 -23.25 -27.81 8.48
N LEU A 77 -22.07 -28.00 7.91
CA LEU A 77 -21.42 -29.31 7.84
C LEU A 77 -21.03 -29.85 9.23
N LYS A 78 -20.68 -28.97 10.17
CA LYS A 78 -20.38 -29.37 11.55
C LYS A 78 -21.63 -29.78 12.35
N ASN A 79 -22.78 -29.17 12.06
CA ASN A 79 -24.03 -29.40 12.80
C ASN A 79 -24.88 -30.57 12.24
N ASN A 80 -24.52 -31.15 11.10
CA ASN A 80 -25.18 -32.32 10.51
C ASN A 80 -24.60 -33.66 11.05
N LYS A 81 -24.45 -33.77 12.38
CA LYS A 81 -24.01 -35.00 13.06
C LYS A 81 -25.19 -35.77 13.62
#